data_AF-A0A937TJK4-F1
#
_entry.id   AF-A0A937TJK4-F1
#
_cell.length_a   1.000
_cell.length_b   1.000
_cell.length_c   1.000
_cell.angle_alpha   90.00
_cell.angle_beta   90.00
_cell.angle_gamma   90.00
#
_symmetry.space_group_name_H-M   'P 1'
#
loop_
_entity.id
_entity.type
_entity.pdbx_description
1 polymer ?
#
loop_
_entity_poly.entity_id
_entity_poly.type
_entity_poly.pdbx_seq_one_letter_code
_entity_poly.pdbx_strand_id
1 'polypeptide(L)'
;MNGAIDEARVYNRPLDDTEVLKLYKNSLIKVVTPNGGENWLAGTQHDIPWQVNSTIDSIRIEYSNDNGDNWFLVVDSIPAIGYSFAWILPNDISENCKVRISFIADPEVSDESDFCFKISSAFNLKVFLEGPFFGTQMTPFLNIFGYLPLSQPYNKPPWNYNGTESVTSIPNSDVIDWALVELRETTGDASTATSDSVVARQAAFLLKDGTILAGMVLVLCGFLWM
;
A
#
# COMPACT_ATOMS: atom_id res chain seq x y z
N MET A 1 -18.69 -34.31 -21.97
CA MET A 1 -17.93 -33.13 -22.45
C MET A 1 -16.73 -32.99 -21.54
N ASN A 2 -15.52 -32.88 -22.12
CA ASN A 2 -14.29 -32.63 -21.36
C ASN A 2 -13.96 -31.15 -21.55
N GLY A 3 -14.25 -30.33 -20.54
CA GLY A 3 -13.98 -28.89 -20.51
C GLY A 3 -14.06 -28.38 -19.07
N ALA A 4 -13.42 -27.26 -18.78
CA ALA A 4 -13.53 -26.57 -17.51
C ALA A 4 -14.71 -25.57 -17.56
N ILE A 5 -15.37 -25.38 -16.43
CA ILE A 5 -16.34 -24.29 -16.24
C ILE A 5 -15.57 -23.16 -15.58
N ASP A 6 -15.39 -22.05 -16.29
CA ASP A 6 -14.73 -20.86 -15.73
C ASP A 6 -15.64 -20.16 -14.72
N GLU A 7 -16.93 -20.05 -15.03
CA GLU A 7 -17.93 -19.45 -14.14
C GLU A 7 -19.33 -20.05 -14.36
N ALA A 8 -20.09 -20.23 -13.27
CA ALA A 8 -21.51 -20.58 -13.31
C ALA A 8 -22.28 -19.75 -12.28
N ARG A 9 -23.33 -19.07 -12.74
CA ARG A 9 -24.25 -18.29 -11.88
C ARG A 9 -25.66 -18.87 -11.96
N VAL A 10 -26.33 -19.00 -10.82
CA VAL A 10 -27.72 -19.49 -10.72
C VAL A 10 -28.58 -18.40 -10.09
N TYR A 11 -29.70 -18.07 -10.72
CA TYR A 11 -30.62 -17.02 -10.29
C TYR A 11 -31.97 -17.62 -9.91
N ASN A 12 -32.55 -17.17 -8.80
CA ASN A 12 -33.87 -17.61 -8.31
C ASN A 12 -35.03 -16.76 -8.87
N ARG A 13 -34.78 -16.02 -9.95
CA ARG A 13 -35.76 -15.19 -10.65
C ARG A 13 -35.43 -15.15 -12.15
N PRO A 14 -36.40 -14.86 -13.02
CA PRO A 14 -36.08 -14.51 -14.40
C PRO A 14 -35.20 -13.25 -14.44
N LEU A 15 -34.21 -13.26 -15.32
CA LEU A 15 -33.43 -12.09 -15.70
C LEU A 15 -34.07 -11.48 -16.95
N ASP A 16 -34.02 -10.16 -17.07
CA ASP A 16 -34.37 -9.49 -18.32
C ASP A 16 -33.19 -9.52 -19.32
N ASP A 17 -33.47 -9.14 -20.57
CA ASP A 17 -32.46 -9.16 -21.65
C ASP A 17 -31.27 -8.23 -21.36
N THR A 18 -31.49 -7.12 -20.64
CA THR A 18 -30.44 -6.15 -20.29
C THR A 18 -29.52 -6.72 -19.21
N GLU A 19 -30.07 -7.39 -18.20
CA GLU A 19 -29.31 -8.07 -17.17
C GLU A 19 -28.47 -9.22 -17.76
N VAL A 20 -29.06 -10.03 -18.63
CA VAL A 20 -28.33 -11.11 -19.33
C VAL A 20 -27.20 -10.54 -20.19
N LEU A 21 -27.46 -9.46 -20.93
CA LEU A 21 -26.44 -8.82 -21.75
C LEU A 21 -25.29 -8.27 -20.91
N LYS A 22 -25.59 -7.62 -19.78
CA LYS A 22 -24.56 -7.10 -18.86
C LYS A 22 -23.69 -8.21 -18.28
N LEU A 23 -24.31 -9.32 -17.86
CA LEU A 23 -23.57 -10.49 -17.35
C LEU A 23 -22.64 -11.09 -18.40
N TYR A 24 -23.11 -11.18 -19.65
CA TYR A 24 -22.28 -11.64 -20.75
C TYR A 24 -21.10 -10.69 -21.00
N LYS A 25 -21.34 -9.37 -21.08
CA LYS A 25 -20.27 -8.37 -21.32
C LYS A 25 -19.18 -8.40 -20.24
N ASN A 26 -19.56 -8.46 -18.96
CA ASN A 26 -18.62 -8.54 -17.84
C ASN A 26 -17.78 -9.84 -17.83
N SER A 27 -18.21 -10.89 -18.54
CA SER A 27 -17.44 -12.14 -18.64
C SER A 27 -16.38 -12.13 -19.75
N LEU A 28 -16.38 -11.12 -20.62
CA LEU A 28 -15.50 -11.07 -21.79
C LEU A 28 -14.12 -10.53 -21.47
N ILE A 29 -14.00 -9.74 -20.40
CA ILE A 29 -12.76 -9.15 -19.93
C ILE A 29 -12.74 -9.22 -18.41
N LYS A 30 -11.59 -9.53 -17.80
CA LYS A 30 -11.48 -9.63 -16.35
C LYS A 30 -10.14 -9.13 -15.82
N VAL A 31 -10.14 -8.25 -14.83
CA VAL A 31 -8.97 -7.85 -14.04
C VAL A 31 -8.58 -9.04 -13.15
N VAL A 32 -7.31 -9.45 -13.22
CA VAL A 32 -6.80 -10.53 -12.37
C VAL A 32 -6.14 -9.96 -11.11
N THR A 33 -5.39 -8.87 -11.25
CA THR A 33 -4.75 -8.18 -10.12
C THR A 33 -4.57 -6.70 -10.48
N PRO A 34 -4.81 -5.75 -9.57
CA PRO A 34 -5.29 -5.96 -8.20
C PRO A 34 -6.76 -6.40 -8.20
N ASN A 35 -7.13 -7.28 -7.27
CA ASN A 35 -8.51 -7.76 -7.13
C ASN A 35 -9.02 -7.71 -5.68
N GLY A 36 -8.24 -7.20 -4.75
CA GLY A 36 -8.66 -6.98 -3.37
C GLY A 36 -7.60 -7.31 -2.33
N GLY A 37 -7.42 -6.40 -1.37
CA GLY A 37 -6.59 -6.63 -0.18
C GLY A 37 -5.08 -6.53 -0.43
N GLU A 38 -4.64 -6.29 -1.66
CA GLU A 38 -3.24 -5.99 -1.93
C GLU A 38 -2.82 -4.68 -1.26
N ASN A 39 -1.55 -4.59 -0.88
CA ASN A 39 -0.94 -3.36 -0.41
C ASN A 39 0.29 -3.07 -1.27
N TRP A 40 0.17 -2.11 -2.16
CA TRP A 40 1.20 -1.72 -3.12
C TRP A 40 1.89 -0.45 -2.68
N LEU A 41 3.21 -0.39 -2.89
CA LEU A 41 3.99 0.77 -2.49
C LEU A 41 3.98 1.81 -3.61
N ALA A 42 3.65 3.06 -3.25
CA ALA A 42 3.72 4.20 -4.16
C ALA A 42 5.09 4.29 -4.84
N GLY A 43 5.11 4.65 -6.12
CA GLY A 43 6.33 4.77 -6.93
C GLY A 43 6.98 3.44 -7.34
N THR A 44 6.45 2.30 -6.91
CA THR A 44 6.90 0.98 -7.39
C THR A 44 6.09 0.54 -8.61
N GLN A 45 6.68 -0.35 -9.42
CA GLN A 45 6.03 -0.92 -10.59
C GLN A 45 5.31 -2.21 -10.20
N HIS A 46 4.03 -2.32 -10.58
CA HIS A 46 3.21 -3.50 -10.43
C HIS A 46 2.54 -3.84 -11.76
N ASP A 47 2.36 -5.13 -12.02
CA ASP A 47 1.68 -5.59 -13.21
C ASP A 47 0.16 -5.61 -12.98
N ILE A 48 -0.59 -5.18 -13.99
CA ILE A 48 -2.05 -5.29 -14.07
C ILE A 48 -2.37 -6.39 -15.09
N PRO A 49 -2.43 -7.68 -14.69
CA PRO A 49 -2.85 -8.75 -15.58
C PRO A 49 -4.37 -8.77 -15.79
N TRP A 50 -4.79 -9.18 -16.99
CA TRP A 50 -6.20 -9.39 -17.33
C TRP A 50 -6.42 -10.64 -18.18
N GLN A 51 -7.67 -11.11 -18.20
CA GLN A 51 -8.14 -12.17 -19.08
C GLN A 51 -9.09 -11.59 -20.13
N VAL A 52 -9.05 -12.14 -21.35
CA VAL A 52 -10.00 -11.84 -22.42
C VAL A 52 -10.55 -13.13 -23.01
N ASN A 53 -11.87 -13.20 -23.15
CA ASN A 53 -12.60 -14.37 -23.65
C ASN A 53 -13.28 -14.13 -25.02
N SER A 54 -12.93 -13.02 -25.68
CA SER A 54 -13.50 -12.61 -26.97
C SER A 54 -12.49 -11.80 -27.78
N THR A 55 -12.87 -11.40 -28.99
CA THR A 55 -12.10 -10.50 -29.84
C THR A 55 -12.19 -9.07 -29.30
N ILE A 56 -11.27 -8.74 -28.38
CA ILE A 56 -11.03 -7.39 -27.87
C ILE A 56 -9.67 -6.96 -28.43
N ASP A 57 -9.62 -5.87 -29.20
CA ASP A 57 -8.40 -5.42 -29.84
C ASP A 57 -7.56 -4.55 -28.90
N SER A 58 -8.15 -3.51 -28.31
CA SER A 58 -7.49 -2.54 -27.45
C SER A 58 -8.35 -2.17 -26.25
N ILE A 59 -7.69 -1.98 -25.11
CA ILE A 59 -8.31 -1.62 -23.84
C ILE A 59 -7.73 -0.33 -23.30
N ARG A 60 -8.54 0.35 -22.49
CA ARG A 60 -8.13 1.45 -21.62
C ARG A 60 -7.99 0.91 -20.19
N ILE A 61 -7.00 1.40 -19.46
CA ILE A 61 -6.84 1.15 -18.02
C ILE A 61 -6.95 2.46 -17.26
N GLU A 62 -7.74 2.43 -16.20
CA GLU A 62 -7.95 3.53 -15.28
C GLU A 62 -7.80 3.02 -13.85
N TYR A 63 -7.48 3.92 -12.93
CA TYR A 63 -7.48 3.63 -11.50
C TYR A 63 -8.30 4.68 -10.74
N SER A 64 -8.83 4.30 -9.60
CA SER A 64 -9.50 5.18 -8.66
C SER A 64 -8.76 5.10 -7.33
N ASN A 65 -8.76 6.20 -6.57
CA ASN A 65 -8.28 6.27 -5.19
C ASN A 65 -9.42 6.51 -4.18
N ASP A 66 -10.67 6.40 -4.63
CA ASP A 66 -11.90 6.75 -3.90
C ASP A 66 -13.04 5.75 -4.19
N ASN A 67 -12.71 4.46 -4.24
CA ASN A 67 -13.64 3.34 -4.39
C ASN A 67 -14.50 3.38 -5.68
N GLY A 68 -14.00 4.03 -6.72
CA GLY A 68 -14.62 4.11 -8.04
C GLY A 68 -15.49 5.35 -8.26
N ASP A 69 -15.48 6.32 -7.34
CA ASP A 69 -16.21 7.58 -7.50
C ASP A 69 -15.56 8.48 -8.58
N ASN A 70 -14.23 8.53 -8.61
CA ASN A 70 -13.44 9.21 -9.65
C ASN A 70 -12.40 8.26 -10.26
N TRP A 71 -12.21 8.39 -11.58
CA TRP A 71 -11.30 7.56 -12.35
C TRP A 71 -10.21 8.39 -13.02
N PHE A 72 -8.97 7.99 -12.84
CA PHE A 72 -7.77 8.59 -13.41
C PHE A 72 -7.19 7.69 -14.48
N LEU A 73 -6.78 8.30 -15.59
CA LEU A 73 -6.21 7.58 -16.72
C LEU A 73 -4.84 6.99 -16.37
N VAL A 74 -4.68 5.67 -16.51
CA VAL A 74 -3.37 4.99 -16.48
C VAL A 74 -2.83 4.87 -17.89
N VAL A 75 -3.64 4.33 -18.81
CA VAL A 75 -3.30 4.25 -20.23
C VAL A 75 -4.56 4.27 -21.09
N ASP A 76 -4.55 5.09 -22.15
CA ASP A 76 -5.74 5.34 -22.98
C ASP A 76 -6.01 4.25 -24.01
N SER A 77 -4.96 3.63 -24.55
CA SER A 77 -5.09 2.55 -25.52
C SER A 77 -3.87 1.65 -25.54
N ILE A 78 -4.10 0.36 -25.24
CA ILE A 78 -3.10 -0.70 -25.37
C ILE A 78 -3.74 -1.95 -25.99
N PRO A 79 -2.99 -2.75 -26.77
CA PRO A 79 -3.50 -4.02 -27.27
C PRO A 79 -3.88 -4.99 -26.15
N ALA A 80 -5.09 -5.56 -26.20
CA ALA A 80 -5.58 -6.48 -25.17
C ALA A 80 -4.83 -7.83 -25.17
N ILE A 81 -4.15 -8.17 -26.28
CA ILE A 81 -3.33 -9.38 -26.43
C ILE A 81 -2.05 -9.38 -25.58
N GLY A 82 -1.70 -8.26 -24.95
CA GLY A 82 -0.56 -8.18 -24.04
C GLY A 82 -0.80 -8.93 -22.72
N TYR A 83 -2.07 -9.17 -22.36
CA TYR A 83 -2.55 -9.82 -21.12
C TYR A 83 -2.04 -9.21 -19.79
N SER A 84 -1.19 -8.19 -19.84
CA SER A 84 -0.67 -7.47 -18.68
C SER A 84 -0.13 -6.10 -19.07
N PHE A 85 -0.17 -5.16 -18.13
CA PHE A 85 0.42 -3.83 -18.24
C PHE A 85 1.24 -3.50 -17.00
N ALA A 86 2.49 -3.10 -17.20
CA ALA A 86 3.38 -2.66 -16.13
C ALA A 86 3.05 -1.21 -15.72
N TRP A 87 2.44 -1.04 -14.55
CA TRP A 87 2.01 0.24 -14.02
C TRP A 87 2.93 0.73 -12.91
N ILE A 88 3.47 1.95 -13.04
CA ILE A 88 4.15 2.65 -11.95
C ILE A 88 3.10 3.39 -11.13
N LEU A 89 2.96 3.03 -9.85
CA LEU A 89 1.94 3.63 -9.00
C LEU A 89 2.22 5.12 -8.74
N PRO A 90 1.19 5.97 -8.80
CA PRO A 90 1.30 7.35 -8.37
C PRO A 90 1.50 7.46 -6.86
N ASN A 91 1.94 8.63 -6.39
CA ASN A 91 2.10 8.91 -4.97
C ASN A 91 0.78 9.34 -4.31
N ASP A 92 -0.29 8.61 -4.58
CA ASP A 92 -1.65 8.90 -4.13
C ASP A 92 -2.08 7.86 -3.09
N ILE A 93 -1.67 8.10 -1.85
CA ILE A 93 -1.87 7.17 -0.73
C ILE A 93 -3.36 7.05 -0.40
N SER A 94 -3.92 5.85 -0.53
CA SER A 94 -5.32 5.56 -0.22
C SER A 94 -5.54 4.08 0.07
N GLU A 95 -6.52 3.79 0.92
CA GLU A 95 -6.97 2.43 1.21
C GLU A 95 -8.12 1.97 0.30
N ASN A 96 -8.65 2.88 -0.53
CA ASN A 96 -9.86 2.69 -1.32
C ASN A 96 -9.54 2.66 -2.82
N CYS A 97 -8.42 2.05 -3.21
CA CYS A 97 -8.02 2.07 -4.60
C CYS A 97 -8.70 0.95 -5.40
N LYS A 98 -9.06 1.25 -6.65
CA LYS A 98 -9.59 0.28 -7.63
C LYS A 98 -8.93 0.44 -8.98
N VAL A 99 -8.91 -0.64 -9.76
CA VAL A 99 -8.52 -0.62 -11.17
C VAL A 99 -9.71 -1.00 -12.03
N ARG A 100 -9.88 -0.32 -13.16
CA ARG A 100 -10.84 -0.66 -14.21
C ARG A 100 -10.12 -0.86 -15.52
N ILE A 101 -10.56 -1.86 -16.26
CA ILE A 101 -10.21 -2.05 -17.66
C ILE A 101 -11.47 -1.99 -18.52
N SER A 102 -11.43 -1.30 -19.64
CA SER A 102 -12.58 -1.17 -20.55
C SER A 102 -12.16 -1.35 -22.00
N PHE A 103 -12.96 -2.06 -22.77
CA PHE A 103 -12.82 -2.16 -24.21
C PHE A 103 -13.10 -0.80 -24.87
N ILE A 104 -12.19 -0.35 -25.74
CA ILE A 104 -12.29 0.98 -26.34
C ILE A 104 -13.50 1.11 -27.28
N ALA A 105 -13.81 0.08 -28.09
CA ALA A 105 -14.89 0.17 -29.06
C ALA A 105 -16.29 -0.04 -28.45
N ASP A 106 -16.38 -0.68 -27.28
CA ASP A 106 -17.61 -0.83 -26.49
C ASP A 106 -17.27 -0.77 -24.99
N PRO A 107 -17.29 0.44 -24.36
CA PRO A 107 -16.95 0.60 -22.95
C PRO A 107 -17.87 -0.12 -21.96
N GLU A 108 -19.04 -0.60 -22.40
CA GLU A 108 -19.88 -1.47 -21.58
C GLU A 108 -19.27 -2.87 -21.38
N VAL A 109 -18.29 -3.25 -22.21
CA VAL A 109 -17.40 -4.38 -21.96
C VAL A 109 -16.23 -3.88 -21.11
N SER A 110 -16.41 -3.95 -19.81
CA SER A 110 -15.42 -3.53 -18.82
C SER A 110 -15.43 -4.46 -17.62
N ASP A 111 -14.35 -4.38 -16.86
CA ASP A 111 -14.24 -5.03 -15.56
C ASP A 111 -13.50 -4.14 -14.56
N GLU A 112 -13.84 -4.29 -13.29
CA GLU A 112 -13.22 -3.59 -12.17
C GLU A 112 -12.71 -4.60 -11.16
N SER A 113 -11.64 -4.24 -10.44
CA SER A 113 -11.19 -5.03 -9.28
C SER A 113 -12.34 -5.28 -8.29
N ASP A 114 -12.53 -6.54 -7.87
CA ASP A 114 -13.65 -6.98 -7.03
C ASP A 114 -13.72 -6.23 -5.68
N PHE A 115 -12.55 -6.00 -5.07
CA PHE A 115 -12.42 -5.23 -3.84
C PHE A 115 -11.30 -4.19 -3.94
N CYS A 116 -11.27 -3.27 -2.97
CA CYS A 116 -10.22 -2.26 -2.89
C CYS A 116 -8.85 -2.89 -2.59
N PHE A 117 -7.82 -2.34 -3.23
CA PHE A 117 -6.43 -2.49 -2.83
C PHE A 117 -5.96 -1.18 -2.18
N LYS A 118 -4.80 -1.23 -1.52
CA LYS A 118 -4.18 -0.08 -0.87
C LYS A 118 -2.95 0.38 -1.64
N ILE A 119 -2.81 1.69 -1.79
CA ILE A 119 -1.55 2.33 -2.15
C ILE A 119 -0.99 2.92 -0.85
N SER A 120 0.15 2.40 -0.39
CA SER A 120 0.85 2.87 0.80
C SER A 120 2.22 3.44 0.48
N SER A 121 2.79 4.17 1.42
CA SER A 121 4.18 4.65 1.33
C SER A 121 5.01 3.92 2.37
N ALA A 122 6.27 3.63 2.02
CA ALA A 122 7.26 3.11 2.94
C ALA A 122 8.47 4.06 2.96
N PHE A 123 8.87 4.46 4.16
CA PHE A 123 10.05 5.26 4.37
C PHE A 123 11.15 4.39 4.96
N ASN A 124 12.22 4.16 4.19
CA ASN A 124 13.44 3.53 4.69
C ASN A 124 14.39 4.63 5.16
N LEU A 125 14.46 4.81 6.48
CA LEU A 125 15.35 5.79 7.08
C LEU A 125 16.63 5.11 7.58
N LYS A 126 17.78 5.68 7.17
CA LYS A 126 19.09 5.31 7.70
C LYS A 126 19.65 6.45 8.54
N VAL A 127 19.82 6.23 9.84
CA VAL A 127 20.40 7.20 10.77
C VAL A 127 21.63 6.60 11.42
N PHE A 128 22.73 7.36 11.45
CA PHE A 128 23.87 7.05 12.30
C PHE A 128 23.85 7.98 13.50
N LEU A 129 23.72 7.44 14.70
CA LEU A 129 23.90 8.22 15.93
C LEU A 129 25.38 8.45 16.16
N GLU A 130 25.74 9.61 16.69
CA GLU A 130 27.07 9.82 17.25
C GLU A 130 27.20 8.98 18.52
N GLY A 131 27.85 7.82 18.38
CA GLY A 131 28.12 6.88 19.46
C GLY A 131 29.40 6.08 19.16
N PRO A 132 29.70 5.01 19.92
CA PRO A 132 30.83 4.12 19.63
C PRO A 132 30.62 3.42 18.28
N PHE A 133 31.03 4.11 17.23
CA PHE A 133 30.98 3.73 15.82
C PHE A 133 32.33 3.15 15.42
N PHE A 134 32.35 1.91 14.94
CA PHE A 134 33.57 1.22 14.54
C PHE A 134 33.89 1.40 13.04
N GLY A 135 33.61 2.58 12.50
CA GLY A 135 33.92 2.94 11.10
C GLY A 135 32.92 2.44 10.05
N THR A 136 32.24 1.31 10.29
CA THR A 136 31.20 0.78 9.37
C THR A 136 29.85 0.53 10.03
N GLN A 137 29.83 0.28 11.34
CA GLN A 137 28.63 -0.04 12.11
C GLN A 137 28.72 0.55 13.52
N MET A 138 27.56 0.77 14.14
CA MET A 138 27.43 1.10 15.56
C MET A 138 27.49 -0.15 16.42
N THR A 139 27.61 0.00 17.74
CA THR A 139 27.70 -1.16 18.66
C THR A 139 26.40 -1.43 19.39
N PRO A 140 25.94 -2.69 19.47
CA PRO A 140 24.72 -3.06 20.21
C PRO A 140 24.98 -3.31 21.70
N PHE A 141 25.96 -2.65 22.32
CA PHE A 141 26.31 -2.91 23.72
C PHE A 141 25.16 -2.64 24.68
N LEU A 142 24.36 -1.59 24.45
CA LEU A 142 23.19 -1.31 25.29
C LEU A 142 22.20 -2.48 25.29
N ASN A 143 22.04 -3.15 24.15
CA ASN A 143 21.18 -4.31 24.02
C ASN A 143 21.83 -5.57 24.65
N ILE A 144 23.10 -5.84 24.32
CA ILE A 144 23.85 -6.99 24.85
C ILE A 144 23.87 -7.00 26.38
N PHE A 145 24.01 -5.83 26.99
CA PHE A 145 24.04 -5.69 28.45
C PHE A 145 22.65 -5.43 29.07
N GLY A 146 21.56 -5.45 28.27
CA GLY A 146 20.19 -5.31 28.77
C GLY A 146 19.83 -3.92 29.31
N TYR A 147 20.52 -2.88 28.85
CA TYR A 147 20.30 -1.49 29.27
C TYR A 147 19.21 -0.77 28.46
N LEU A 148 18.76 -1.34 27.34
CA LEU A 148 17.64 -0.77 26.59
C LEU A 148 16.31 -0.97 27.33
N PRO A 149 15.51 0.09 27.52
CA PRO A 149 14.19 -0.06 28.10
C PRO A 149 13.27 -0.85 27.17
N LEU A 150 12.36 -1.63 27.75
CA LEU A 150 11.36 -2.40 27.03
C LEU A 150 10.16 -1.56 26.56
N SER A 151 10.09 -0.29 26.93
CA SER A 151 9.08 0.68 26.49
C SER A 151 9.76 1.94 25.99
N GLN A 152 9.13 2.62 25.04
CA GLN A 152 9.67 3.85 24.46
C GLN A 152 9.98 4.91 25.56
N PRO A 153 11.15 5.59 25.51
CA PRO A 153 11.60 6.51 26.56
C PRO A 153 11.14 7.98 26.39
N TYR A 154 10.43 8.30 25.32
CA TYR A 154 10.08 9.66 24.89
C TYR A 154 8.77 10.22 25.49
N ASN A 155 8.14 9.52 26.43
CA ASN A 155 6.91 9.97 27.10
C ASN A 155 7.11 11.10 28.15
N LYS A 156 8.32 11.65 28.24
CA LYS A 156 8.68 12.76 29.14
C LYS A 156 9.11 14.00 28.36
N PRO A 157 9.13 15.19 29.00
CA PRO A 157 9.69 16.39 28.40
C PRO A 157 11.15 16.20 27.95
N PRO A 158 11.61 16.89 26.89
CA PRO A 158 10.84 17.79 26.01
C PRO A 158 9.89 17.12 25.02
N TRP A 159 10.03 15.81 24.73
CA TRP A 159 9.33 15.16 23.61
C TRP A 159 7.83 14.93 23.86
N ASN A 160 7.46 14.58 25.09
CA ASN A 160 6.07 14.32 25.51
C ASN A 160 5.31 13.43 24.50
N TYR A 161 5.96 12.37 24.03
CA TYR A 161 5.40 11.47 23.02
C TYR A 161 4.41 10.47 23.65
N ASN A 162 3.17 10.49 23.16
CA ASN A 162 2.06 9.71 23.71
C ASN A 162 1.97 8.26 23.18
N GLY A 163 2.88 7.82 22.31
CA GLY A 163 2.89 6.45 21.81
C GLY A 163 3.08 5.41 22.90
N THR A 164 2.53 4.23 22.70
CA THR A 164 2.49 3.13 23.68
C THR A 164 3.41 1.97 23.32
N GLU A 165 4.38 2.20 22.43
CA GLU A 165 5.27 1.17 21.92
C GLU A 165 6.07 0.53 23.06
N SER A 166 5.98 -0.79 23.13
CA SER A 166 6.67 -1.61 24.11
C SER A 166 6.82 -3.04 23.58
N VAL A 167 7.82 -3.74 24.12
CA VAL A 167 8.11 -5.15 23.83
C VAL A 167 8.25 -5.95 25.12
N THR A 168 8.03 -7.25 25.03
CA THR A 168 8.36 -8.18 26.12
C THR A 168 9.86 -8.52 26.17
N SER A 169 10.56 -8.32 25.05
CA SER A 169 12.01 -8.51 24.89
C SER A 169 12.49 -7.74 23.67
N ILE A 170 13.73 -7.24 23.67
CA ILE A 170 14.30 -6.61 22.48
C ILE A 170 14.33 -7.64 21.33
N PRO A 171 13.68 -7.38 20.19
CA PRO A 171 13.36 -8.41 19.18
C PRO A 171 14.54 -8.78 18.29
N ASN A 172 15.62 -8.00 18.30
CA ASN A 172 16.78 -8.20 17.45
C ASN A 172 18.07 -7.84 18.23
N SER A 173 19.08 -8.71 18.19
CA SER A 173 20.37 -8.50 18.87
C SER A 173 21.17 -7.31 18.33
N ASP A 174 20.87 -6.86 17.11
CA ASP A 174 21.52 -5.74 16.45
C ASP A 174 20.89 -4.39 16.79
N VAL A 175 19.82 -4.35 17.60
CA VAL A 175 19.28 -3.09 18.12
C VAL A 175 20.35 -2.41 18.97
N ILE A 176 20.54 -1.12 18.73
CA ILE A 176 21.49 -0.28 19.47
C ILE A 176 20.79 0.75 20.36
N ASP A 177 19.61 1.23 19.97
CA ASP A 177 18.87 2.26 20.69
C ASP A 177 17.40 2.34 20.26
N TRP A 178 16.62 3.11 21.02
CA TRP A 178 15.37 3.68 20.57
C TRP A 178 15.63 4.94 19.75
N ALA A 179 14.74 5.22 18.79
CA ALA A 179 14.68 6.46 18.04
C ALA A 179 13.23 6.94 17.98
N LEU A 180 12.99 8.24 18.21
CA LEU A 180 11.71 8.87 17.90
C LEU A 180 11.80 9.46 16.49
N VAL A 181 10.98 8.94 15.59
CA VAL A 181 10.88 9.43 14.21
C VAL A 181 9.68 10.37 14.13
N GLU A 182 9.88 11.54 13.53
CA GLU A 182 8.81 12.48 13.22
C GLU A 182 8.70 12.65 11.71
N LEU A 183 7.50 12.43 11.18
CA LEU A 183 7.16 12.81 9.81
C LEU A 183 6.62 14.23 9.84
N ARG A 184 7.18 15.08 8.98
CA ARG A 184 6.78 16.48 8.84
C ARG A 184 6.31 16.74 7.43
N GLU A 185 5.18 17.43 7.32
CA GLU A 185 4.61 17.85 6.05
C GLU A 185 4.78 19.36 5.89
N THR A 186 5.37 19.80 4.78
CA THR A 186 5.59 21.21 4.49
C THR A 186 5.13 21.56 3.09
N THR A 187 4.67 22.78 2.91
CA THR A 187 4.44 23.34 1.57
C THR A 187 5.77 23.86 1.03
N GLY A 188 6.37 23.14 0.07
CA GLY A 188 7.63 23.53 -0.57
C GLY A 188 8.76 22.55 -0.25
N ASP A 189 9.85 23.05 0.34
CA ASP A 189 11.06 22.28 0.61
C ASP A 189 11.15 21.81 2.08
N ALA A 190 11.89 20.73 2.33
CA ALA A 190 12.11 20.16 3.66
C ALA A 190 12.75 21.13 4.66
N SER A 191 13.51 22.13 4.17
CA SER A 191 14.12 23.19 4.99
C SER A 191 13.11 24.09 5.72
N THR A 192 11.84 24.06 5.32
CA THR A 192 10.77 24.83 5.96
C THR A 192 10.08 24.08 7.12
N ALA A 193 10.50 22.84 7.41
CA ALA A 193 9.88 22.01 8.43
C ALA A 193 10.12 22.55 9.85
N THR A 194 9.04 22.70 10.61
CA THR A 194 9.05 23.15 12.01
C THR A 194 8.46 22.08 12.93
N SER A 195 8.47 22.29 14.26
CA SER A 195 7.77 21.39 15.19
C SER A 195 6.26 21.33 14.95
N ASP A 196 5.70 22.40 14.39
CA ASP A 196 4.26 22.52 14.15
C ASP A 196 3.83 21.80 12.87
N SER A 197 4.80 21.45 12.01
CA SER A 197 4.57 20.75 10.76
C SER A 197 4.60 19.22 10.90
N VAL A 198 4.60 18.70 12.14
CA VAL A 198 4.63 17.26 12.42
C VAL A 198 3.25 16.64 12.18
N VAL A 199 3.18 15.66 11.29
CA VAL A 199 1.94 14.94 10.93
C VAL A 199 1.88 13.52 11.49
N ALA A 200 3.03 12.91 11.80
CA ALA A 200 3.09 11.63 12.47
C ALA A 200 4.36 11.50 13.32
N ARG A 201 4.29 10.70 14.38
CA ARG A 201 5.44 10.36 15.23
C ARG A 201 5.38 8.89 15.64
N GLN A 202 6.52 8.22 15.62
CA GLN A 202 6.63 6.82 16.04
C GLN A 202 7.96 6.55 16.75
N ALA A 203 7.91 5.86 17.88
CA ALA A 203 9.11 5.32 18.50
C ALA A 203 9.47 3.98 17.85
N ALA A 204 10.70 3.84 17.41
CA ALA A 204 11.19 2.66 16.70
C ALA A 204 12.58 2.26 17.20
N PHE A 205 13.02 1.05 16.86
CA PHE A 205 14.37 0.61 17.16
C PHE A 205 15.34 1.02 16.06
N LEU A 206 16.54 1.44 16.45
CA LEU A 206 17.66 1.65 15.54
C LEU A 206 18.57 0.43 15.57
N LEU A 207 18.92 -0.09 14.39
CA LEU A 207 19.85 -1.20 14.23
C LEU A 207 21.29 -0.70 14.05
N LYS A 208 22.26 -1.58 14.31
CA LYS A 208 23.70 -1.26 14.24
C LYS A 208 24.19 -0.81 12.87
N ASP A 209 23.46 -1.15 11.82
CA ASP A 209 23.73 -0.74 10.44
C ASP A 209 23.10 0.62 10.07
N GLY A 210 22.36 1.24 10.99
CA GLY A 210 21.67 2.50 10.83
C GLY A 210 20.19 2.37 10.44
N THR A 211 19.69 1.17 10.21
CA THR A 211 18.30 0.95 9.78
C THR A 211 17.33 1.20 10.93
N ILE A 212 16.27 1.99 10.69
CA ILE A 212 15.15 2.12 11.63
C ILE A 212 14.16 0.97 11.40
N LEU A 213 14.02 0.11 12.39
CA LEU A 213 13.07 -0.99 12.39
C LEU A 213 11.72 -0.53 12.97
N ALA A 214 10.82 -0.11 12.09
CA ALA A 214 9.42 0.13 12.43
C ALA A 214 8.66 -1.21 12.38
N GLY A 215 8.19 -1.69 13.53
CA GLY A 215 7.54 -3.01 13.60
C GLY A 215 6.82 -3.33 14.90
N MET A 216 6.68 -2.36 15.81
CA MET A 216 5.82 -2.55 16.98
C MET A 216 4.41 -2.11 16.62
N VAL A 217 3.54 -3.11 16.44
CA VAL A 217 2.08 -3.05 16.32
C VAL A 217 1.53 -1.63 16.15
N LEU A 218 1.44 -1.17 14.91
CA LEU A 218 0.41 -0.20 14.54
C LEU A 218 -0.93 -0.91 14.73
N VAL A 219 -1.49 -0.87 15.94
CA VAL A 219 -2.94 -0.75 16.02
C VAL A 219 -3.18 0.68 15.56
N LEU A 220 -3.38 0.86 14.25
CA LEU A 220 -4.24 1.94 13.79
C LEU A 220 -5.62 1.61 14.38
N CYS A 221 -5.79 1.97 15.66
CA CYS A 221 -7.07 1.88 16.33
C CYS A 221 -7.95 2.82 15.53
N GLY A 222 -8.98 2.25 14.92
CA GLY A 222 -9.68 2.83 13.80
C GLY A 222 -10.04 4.29 14.01
N PHE A 223 -9.77 5.10 12.99
CA PHE A 223 -10.68 6.18 12.66
C PHE A 223 -11.95 5.53 12.08
N LEU A 224 -12.76 5.00 12.98
CA LEU A 224 -14.16 4.69 12.74
C LEU A 224 -14.98 5.51 13.72
N TRP A 225 -15.29 6.75 13.36
CA TRP A 225 -16.41 7.58 13.84
C TRP A 225 -16.54 8.69 12.78
N MET A 226 -17.69 9.09 12.28
CA MET A 226 -19.11 8.95 12.61
C MET A 226 -19.90 9.27 11.34
#